data_AF-A0A016SP62-F1
#
_entry.id   AF-A0A016SP62-F1
#
_cell.length_a   1.000
_cell.length_b   1.000
_cell.length_c   1.000
_cell.angle_alpha   90.00
_cell.angle_beta   90.00
_cell.angle_gamma   90.00
#
_symmetry.space_group_name_H-M   'P 1'
#
loop_
_entity.id
_entity.type
_entity.pdbx_description
1 polymer ?
#
loop_
_entity_poly.entity_id
_entity_poly.type
_entity_poly.pdbx_seq_one_letter_code
_entity_poly.pdbx_strand_id
1 'polypeptide(L)'
;MPVQATFAIRVLASTLIFVPAVSGLVLQTLLGIALFKGWKTFGENGFYLITVQLMWCDVCALMLDLYAAFPMILTGKQYMGNSVVLYYVPLAFEGIAFNGIFMFSFLLTINRFVLFIFPSLHAKLFTPRGTKIMSLFVWLYVFTLIALSNVFGCRKEFSKEYFYFWYNCKVSKASNFQYKQFLYTHSYVIPCIMIAMYTAIYIRLKLSPHGLKVNDETSLKEEIKYLVQTVLICVLIAVEVAAFIFLPFLGIAGYGQFYINMFLNLILISNNIMAPIIIFSFNWDIRKQLRMALCDRSKSVVKTLK
;
A
#
# COMPACT_ATOMS: atom_id res chain seq x y z
N MET A 1 18.54 -15.86 -26.60
CA MET A 1 19.31 -16.40 -25.46
C MET A 1 19.00 -15.57 -24.22
N PRO A 2 18.77 -16.19 -23.04
CA PRO A 2 18.55 -15.42 -21.81
C PRO A 2 19.83 -14.65 -21.46
N VAL A 3 19.71 -13.32 -21.43
CA VAL A 3 20.81 -12.42 -21.09
C VAL A 3 20.92 -12.36 -19.56
N GLN A 4 22.13 -12.46 -19.01
CA GLN A 4 22.35 -12.31 -17.58
C GLN A 4 22.58 -10.84 -17.22
N ALA A 5 22.04 -10.41 -16.07
CA ALA A 5 22.26 -9.05 -15.58
C ALA A 5 23.74 -8.85 -15.21
N THR A 6 24.36 -7.81 -15.79
CA THR A 6 25.73 -7.40 -15.46
C THR A 6 25.81 -6.86 -14.04
N PHE A 7 27.02 -6.81 -13.48
CA PHE A 7 27.24 -6.23 -12.15
C PHE A 7 26.72 -4.78 -12.05
N ALA A 8 26.96 -3.96 -13.07
CA ALA A 8 26.48 -2.57 -13.10
C ALA A 8 24.94 -2.48 -13.04
N ILE A 9 24.24 -3.33 -13.79
CA ILE A 9 22.76 -3.39 -13.79
C ILE A 9 22.25 -3.80 -12.40
N ARG A 10 22.89 -4.76 -11.75
CA ARG A 10 22.53 -5.18 -10.39
C ARG A 10 22.72 -4.07 -9.36
N VAL A 11 23.86 -3.38 -9.40
CA VAL A 11 24.14 -2.24 -8.50
C VAL A 11 23.13 -1.11 -8.70
N LEU A 12 22.81 -0.79 -9.96
CA LEU A 12 21.79 0.21 -10.28
C LEU A 12 20.43 -0.20 -9.70
N ALA A 13 19.94 -1.40 -10.02
CA ALA A 13 18.66 -1.91 -9.55
C ALA A 13 18.57 -1.95 -8.02
N SER A 14 19.62 -2.42 -7.34
CA SER A 14 19.65 -2.49 -5.88
C SER A 14 19.64 -1.09 -5.25
N THR A 15 20.34 -0.13 -5.86
CA THR A 15 20.36 1.26 -5.37
C THR A 15 19.00 1.93 -5.52
N LEU A 16 18.33 1.68 -6.65
CA LEU A 16 16.98 2.17 -6.93
C LEU A 16 15.90 1.58 -6.02
N ILE A 17 16.16 0.46 -5.35
CA ILE A 17 15.29 -0.09 -4.31
C ILE A 17 15.69 0.46 -2.94
N PHE A 18 16.99 0.40 -2.62
CA PHE A 18 17.51 0.76 -1.30
C PHE A 18 17.20 2.20 -0.91
N VAL A 19 17.53 3.17 -1.77
CA VAL A 19 17.39 4.60 -1.44
C VAL A 19 15.93 4.99 -1.22
N PRO A 20 14.98 4.66 -2.13
CA PRO A 20 13.58 4.97 -1.90
C PRO A 20 13.00 4.19 -0.73
N ALA A 21 13.33 2.91 -0.54
CA ALA A 21 12.77 2.14 0.57
C ALA A 21 13.19 2.67 1.95
N VAL A 22 14.46 3.03 2.12
CA VAL A 22 14.94 3.68 3.36
C VAL A 22 14.25 5.03 3.56
N SER A 23 14.15 5.84 2.51
CA SER A 23 13.44 7.14 2.56
C SER A 23 11.96 6.96 2.94
N GLY A 24 11.32 5.93 2.40
CA GLY A 24 9.96 5.52 2.72
C GLY A 24 9.78 5.17 4.18
N LEU A 25 10.66 4.31 4.72
CA LEU A 25 10.62 3.94 6.13
C LEU A 25 10.79 5.14 7.06
N VAL A 26 11.67 6.09 6.69
CA VAL A 26 11.81 7.36 7.44
C VAL A 26 10.49 8.14 7.40
N LEU A 27 9.88 8.32 6.23
CA LEU A 27 8.61 9.04 6.08
C LEU A 27 7.46 8.37 6.85
N GLN A 28 7.35 7.05 6.79
CA GLN A 28 6.35 6.27 7.53
C GLN A 28 6.58 6.38 9.04
N THR A 29 7.85 6.35 9.49
CA THR A 29 8.19 6.56 10.90
C THR A 29 7.78 7.96 11.37
N LEU A 30 8.06 9.00 10.58
CA LEU A 30 7.64 10.36 10.90
C LEU A 30 6.11 10.49 10.98
N LEU A 31 5.39 9.85 10.05
CA LEU A 31 3.93 9.82 10.09
C LEU A 31 3.42 9.09 11.34
N GLY A 32 3.99 7.93 11.66
CA GLY A 32 3.67 7.17 12.86
C GLY A 32 3.87 7.99 14.15
N ILE A 33 4.98 8.74 14.25
CA ILE A 33 5.23 9.65 15.39
C ILE A 33 4.15 10.73 15.47
N ALA A 34 3.79 11.35 14.34
CA ALA A 34 2.78 12.40 14.30
C ALA A 34 1.39 11.88 14.71
N LEU A 35 1.01 10.71 14.20
CA LEU A 35 -0.26 10.05 14.53
C LEU A 35 -0.30 9.59 15.98
N PHE A 36 0.81 9.04 16.50
CA PHE A 36 0.91 8.62 17.90
C PHE A 36 0.71 9.80 18.85
N LYS A 37 1.37 10.94 18.60
CA LYS A 37 1.22 12.14 19.43
C LYS A 37 -0.19 12.72 19.36
N GLY A 38 -0.83 12.70 18.19
CA GLY A 38 -2.19 13.18 17.97
C GLY A 38 -3.29 12.13 18.18
N TRP A 39 -2.98 10.93 18.69
CA TRP A 39 -3.86 9.77 18.58
C TRP A 39 -5.21 9.96 19.29
N LYS A 40 -5.25 10.74 20.37
CA LYS A 40 -6.50 11.04 21.09
C LYS A 40 -7.55 11.70 20.19
N THR A 41 -7.13 12.51 19.22
CA THR A 41 -8.02 13.19 18.27
C THR A 41 -8.16 12.38 16.99
N PHE A 42 -7.04 11.90 16.42
CA PHE A 42 -7.06 11.20 15.14
C PHE A 42 -7.71 9.81 15.22
N GLY A 43 -7.57 9.11 16.35
CA GLY A 43 -8.15 7.78 16.55
C GLY A 43 -9.67 7.76 16.64
N GLU A 44 -10.32 8.92 16.71
CA GLU A 44 -11.78 9.06 16.63
C GLU A 44 -12.29 9.15 15.19
N ASN A 45 -11.42 9.41 14.21
CA ASN A 45 -11.78 9.48 12.80
C ASN A 45 -11.45 8.15 12.09
N GLY A 46 -12.47 7.55 11.46
CA GLY A 46 -12.33 6.30 10.71
C GLY A 46 -11.26 6.36 9.61
N PHE A 47 -11.04 7.54 9.01
CA PHE A 47 -9.99 7.74 8.02
C PHE A 47 -8.61 7.39 8.56
N TYR A 48 -8.20 8.01 9.69
CA TYR A 48 -6.87 7.76 10.25
C TYR A 48 -6.73 6.35 10.81
N LEU A 49 -7.82 5.76 11.31
CA LEU A 49 -7.82 4.36 11.72
C LEU A 49 -7.45 3.43 10.56
N ILE A 50 -8.03 3.64 9.37
CA ILE A 50 -7.71 2.88 8.16
C ILE A 50 -6.30 3.23 7.66
N THR A 51 -5.93 4.52 7.69
CA THR A 51 -4.59 4.98 7.32
C THR A 51 -3.48 4.30 8.14
N VAL A 52 -3.69 4.07 9.44
CA VAL A 52 -2.72 3.33 10.26
C VAL A 52 -2.59 1.87 9.81
N GLN A 53 -3.66 1.25 9.31
CA GLN A 53 -3.55 -0.10 8.74
C GLN A 53 -2.73 -0.08 7.45
N LEU A 54 -2.97 0.88 6.56
CA LEU A 54 -2.18 1.08 5.35
C LEU A 54 -0.70 1.30 5.68
N MET A 55 -0.39 2.17 6.65
CA MET A 55 0.97 2.43 7.11
C MET A 55 1.68 1.16 7.58
N TRP A 56 0.99 0.25 8.28
CA TRP A 56 1.56 -1.03 8.68
C TRP A 56 1.88 -1.93 7.48
N CYS A 57 1.01 -1.96 6.47
CA CYS A 57 1.27 -2.69 5.23
C CYS A 57 2.46 -2.08 4.48
N ASP A 58 2.51 -0.75 4.33
CA ASP A 58 3.60 -0.04 3.66
C ASP A 58 4.95 -0.31 4.33
N VAL A 59 5.02 -0.19 5.67
CA VAL A 59 6.23 -0.48 6.45
C VAL A 59 6.66 -1.93 6.26
N CYS A 60 5.71 -2.87 6.30
CA CYS A 60 5.99 -4.28 6.07
C CYS A 60 6.57 -4.52 4.67
N ALA A 61 5.95 -3.96 3.62
CA ALA A 61 6.43 -4.08 2.25
C ALA A 61 7.84 -3.50 2.08
N LEU A 62 8.08 -2.27 2.55
CA LEU A 62 9.37 -1.61 2.45
C LEU A 62 10.48 -2.35 3.22
N MET A 63 10.17 -2.88 4.41
CA MET A 63 11.11 -3.72 5.16
C MET A 63 11.45 -5.00 4.40
N LEU A 64 10.47 -5.60 3.73
CA LEU A 64 10.66 -6.82 2.95
C LEU A 64 11.39 -6.57 1.64
N ASP A 65 11.25 -5.39 1.03
CA ASP A 65 12.10 -4.97 -0.09
C ASP A 65 13.57 -4.86 0.33
N LEU A 66 13.84 -4.28 1.50
CA LEU A 66 15.20 -4.20 2.05
C LEU A 66 15.74 -5.56 2.51
N TYR A 67 14.89 -6.42 3.06
CA TYR A 67 15.27 -7.75 3.53
C TYR A 67 15.47 -8.72 2.38
N ALA A 68 14.61 -8.72 1.37
CA ALA A 68 14.60 -9.73 0.31
C ALA A 68 15.11 -9.17 -1.02
N ALA A 69 14.41 -8.21 -1.61
CA ALA A 69 14.68 -7.75 -2.97
C ALA A 69 16.07 -7.12 -3.12
N PHE A 70 16.41 -6.16 -2.26
CA PHE A 70 17.70 -5.46 -2.28
C PHE A 70 18.92 -6.41 -2.28
N PRO A 71 19.12 -7.28 -1.27
CA PRO A 71 20.31 -8.11 -1.19
C PRO A 71 20.34 -9.21 -2.28
N MET A 72 19.18 -9.75 -2.68
CA MET A 72 19.13 -10.77 -3.74
C MET A 72 19.46 -10.19 -5.12
N ILE A 73 19.03 -8.96 -5.42
CA ILE A 73 19.40 -8.27 -6.66
C ILE A 73 20.90 -7.99 -6.68
N LEU A 74 21.41 -7.38 -5.61
CA LEU A 74 22.80 -6.93 -5.50
C LEU A 74 23.78 -8.12 -5.63
N THR A 75 23.53 -9.19 -4.89
CA THR A 75 24.43 -10.36 -4.85
C THR A 75 24.20 -11.33 -5.99
N GLY A 76 23.01 -11.31 -6.63
CA GLY A 76 22.59 -12.35 -7.57
C GLY A 76 22.45 -13.75 -6.96
N LYS A 77 22.44 -13.85 -5.63
CA LYS A 77 22.35 -15.11 -4.88
C LYS A 77 21.14 -15.11 -3.96
N GLN A 78 20.48 -16.26 -3.87
CA GLN A 78 19.40 -16.49 -2.90
C GLN A 78 20.06 -16.99 -1.61
N TYR A 79 20.58 -16.06 -0.81
CA TYR A 79 21.34 -16.38 0.40
C TYR A 79 20.48 -17.03 1.50
N MET A 80 19.16 -16.82 1.46
CA MET A 80 18.20 -17.42 2.39
C MET A 80 17.95 -18.92 2.12
N GLY A 81 18.48 -19.46 1.01
CA GLY A 81 18.23 -20.82 0.56
C GLY A 81 16.73 -21.10 0.39
N ASN A 82 16.35 -22.38 0.52
CA ASN A 82 14.94 -22.82 0.49
C ASN A 82 14.31 -22.89 1.89
N SER A 83 14.78 -22.05 2.82
CA SER A 83 14.28 -22.04 4.20
C SER A 83 12.84 -21.54 4.26
N VAL A 84 11.96 -22.29 4.90
CA VAL A 84 10.57 -21.87 5.15
C VAL A 84 10.53 -20.57 5.94
N VAL A 85 11.29 -20.52 7.04
CA VAL A 85 11.26 -19.40 7.98
C VAL A 85 11.95 -18.16 7.42
N LEU A 86 13.08 -18.32 6.72
CA LEU A 86 13.88 -17.17 6.27
C LEU A 86 13.48 -16.66 4.88
N TYR A 87 12.90 -17.51 4.02
CA TYR A 87 12.55 -17.13 2.65
C TYR A 87 11.03 -17.09 2.44
N TYR A 88 10.34 -18.22 2.61
CA TYR A 88 8.93 -18.32 2.23
C TYR A 88 7.98 -17.53 3.14
N VAL A 89 8.22 -17.50 4.46
CA VAL A 89 7.40 -16.73 5.40
C VAL A 89 7.50 -15.22 5.16
N PRO A 90 8.70 -14.60 5.06
CA PRO A 90 8.83 -13.19 4.70
C PRO A 90 8.15 -12.84 3.37
N LEU A 91 8.29 -13.68 2.34
CA LEU A 91 7.61 -13.46 1.06
C LEU A 91 6.08 -13.60 1.15
N ALA A 92 5.57 -14.46 2.02
CA ALA A 92 4.13 -14.50 2.31
C ALA A 92 3.65 -13.22 3.00
N PHE A 93 4.45 -12.65 3.92
CA PHE A 93 4.17 -11.35 4.54
C PHE A 93 4.18 -10.21 3.54
N GLU A 94 5.04 -10.25 2.53
CA GLU A 94 5.03 -9.24 1.46
C GLU A 94 3.77 -9.39 0.60
N GLY A 95 3.32 -10.63 0.33
CA GLY A 95 2.01 -10.90 -0.25
C GLY A 95 0.84 -10.37 0.58
N ILE A 96 0.90 -10.52 1.91
CA ILE A 96 -0.09 -9.96 2.86
C ILE A 96 -0.07 -8.44 2.82
N ALA A 97 1.12 -7.82 2.84
CA ALA A 97 1.27 -6.37 2.80
C ALA A 97 0.66 -5.78 1.53
N PHE A 98 1.03 -6.32 0.36
CA PHE A 98 0.49 -5.89 -0.94
C PHE A 98 -1.05 -6.00 -1.02
N ASN A 99 -1.60 -7.17 -0.65
CA ASN A 99 -3.07 -7.34 -0.64
C ASN A 99 -3.75 -6.52 0.45
N GLY A 100 -3.05 -6.25 1.56
CA GLY A 100 -3.49 -5.34 2.60
C GLY A 100 -3.63 -3.92 2.09
N ILE A 101 -2.61 -3.36 1.43
CA ILE A 101 -2.65 -2.03 0.81
C ILE A 101 -3.86 -1.92 -0.12
N PHE A 102 -4.05 -2.93 -0.96
CA PHE A 102 -5.16 -3.00 -1.91
C PHE A 102 -6.54 -2.98 -1.22
N MET A 103 -6.77 -3.90 -0.27
CA MET A 103 -8.07 -4.04 0.39
C MET A 103 -8.37 -2.92 1.38
N PHE A 104 -7.36 -2.38 2.07
CA PHE A 104 -7.56 -1.21 2.93
C PHE A 104 -7.80 0.06 2.12
N SER A 105 -7.21 0.20 0.94
CA SER A 105 -7.54 1.30 0.03
C SER A 105 -8.96 1.18 -0.47
N PHE A 106 -9.43 -0.03 -0.77
CA PHE A 106 -10.84 -0.27 -1.09
C PHE A 106 -11.76 0.08 0.09
N LEU A 107 -11.43 -0.33 1.32
CA LEU A 107 -12.19 0.05 2.52
C LEU A 107 -12.23 1.57 2.70
N LEU A 108 -11.14 2.26 2.40
CA LEU A 108 -11.06 3.72 2.43
C LEU A 108 -11.99 4.37 1.38
N THR A 109 -12.07 3.80 0.17
CA THR A 109 -13.05 4.22 -0.84
C THR A 109 -14.48 3.99 -0.37
N ILE A 110 -14.79 2.84 0.24
CA ILE A 110 -16.11 2.57 0.83
C ILE A 110 -16.44 3.60 1.91
N ASN A 111 -15.51 3.88 2.82
CA ASN A 111 -15.68 4.88 3.86
C ASN A 111 -16.09 6.24 3.29
N ARG A 112 -15.40 6.70 2.23
CA ARG A 112 -15.70 7.98 1.58
C ARG A 112 -17.00 7.95 0.80
N PHE A 113 -17.26 6.88 0.07
CA PHE A 113 -18.50 6.72 -0.68
C PHE A 113 -19.73 6.75 0.22
N VAL A 114 -19.71 5.98 1.31
CA VAL A 114 -20.85 5.95 2.25
C VAL A 114 -21.00 7.33 2.93
N LEU A 115 -19.90 8.03 3.23
CA LEU A 115 -19.98 9.39 3.79
C LEU A 115 -20.72 10.38 2.87
N PHE A 116 -20.37 10.40 1.58
CA PHE A 116 -20.93 11.39 0.64
C PHE A 116 -22.29 10.98 0.04
N ILE A 117 -22.56 9.68 -0.10
CA ILE A 117 -23.80 9.19 -0.72
C ILE A 117 -24.86 8.84 0.34
N PHE A 118 -24.46 8.24 1.47
CA PHE A 118 -25.36 7.72 2.51
C PHE A 118 -24.91 8.13 3.94
N PRO A 119 -24.93 9.43 4.28
CA PRO A 119 -24.34 9.94 5.54
C PRO A 119 -24.95 9.32 6.81
N SER A 120 -26.25 8.97 6.79
CA SER A 120 -26.91 8.30 7.92
C SER A 120 -26.40 6.88 8.16
N LEU A 121 -26.02 6.17 7.09
CA LEU A 121 -25.38 4.85 7.18
C LEU A 121 -23.93 4.99 7.63
N HIS A 122 -23.22 6.02 7.14
CA HIS A 122 -21.84 6.31 7.54
C HIS A 122 -21.73 6.50 9.05
N ALA A 123 -22.57 7.34 9.63
CA ALA A 123 -22.58 7.63 11.07
C ALA A 123 -22.79 6.38 11.95
N LYS A 124 -23.48 5.35 11.42
CA LYS A 124 -23.69 4.07 12.12
C LYS A 124 -22.55 3.09 11.91
N LEU A 125 -22.07 2.95 10.66
CA LEU A 125 -21.11 1.93 10.27
C LEU A 125 -19.67 2.33 10.62
N PHE A 126 -19.27 3.57 10.32
CA PHE A 126 -17.90 4.05 10.42
C PHE A 126 -17.62 4.83 11.73
N THR A 127 -18.20 4.35 12.83
CA THR A 127 -17.75 4.75 14.17
C THR A 127 -16.33 4.23 14.43
N PRO A 128 -15.60 4.72 15.46
CA PRO A 128 -14.26 4.20 15.78
C PRO A 128 -14.25 2.69 16.05
N ARG A 129 -15.30 2.17 16.69
CA ARG A 129 -15.47 0.73 16.93
C ARG A 129 -15.81 0.00 15.64
N GLY A 130 -16.76 0.51 14.86
CA GLY A 130 -17.15 -0.09 13.59
C GLY A 130 -15.98 -0.18 12.59
N THR A 131 -15.19 0.89 12.49
CA THR A 131 -14.01 0.94 11.63
C THR A 131 -12.94 -0.08 12.04
N LYS A 132 -12.70 -0.25 13.35
CA LYS A 132 -11.77 -1.29 13.86
C LYS A 132 -12.26 -2.70 13.54
N ILE A 133 -13.57 -2.96 13.67
CA ILE A 133 -14.18 -4.25 13.33
C ILE A 133 -14.06 -4.51 11.82
N MET A 134 -14.40 -3.54 10.97
CA MET A 134 -14.22 -3.68 9.52
C MET A 134 -12.76 -3.90 9.14
N SER A 135 -11.83 -3.20 9.81
CA SER A 135 -10.39 -3.39 9.58
C SER A 135 -9.93 -4.79 9.98
N LEU A 136 -10.46 -5.35 11.07
CA LEU A 136 -10.20 -6.73 11.47
C LEU A 136 -10.71 -7.72 10.41
N PHE A 137 -11.91 -7.51 9.87
CA PHE A 137 -12.43 -8.35 8.78
C PHE A 137 -11.56 -8.29 7.53
N VAL A 138 -11.06 -7.11 7.16
CA VAL A 138 -10.13 -6.95 6.03
C VAL A 138 -8.84 -7.73 6.30
N TRP A 139 -8.26 -7.63 7.50
CA TRP A 139 -7.09 -8.43 7.86
C TRP A 139 -7.37 -9.93 7.75
N LEU A 140 -8.44 -10.43 8.37
CA LEU A 140 -8.82 -11.84 8.31
C LEU A 140 -9.00 -12.30 6.85
N TYR A 141 -9.61 -11.46 6.01
CA TYR A 141 -9.76 -11.73 4.59
C TYR A 141 -8.41 -11.86 3.88
N VAL A 142 -7.51 -10.88 4.06
CA VAL A 142 -6.18 -10.88 3.43
C VAL A 142 -5.33 -12.06 3.89
N PHE A 143 -5.31 -12.35 5.20
CA PHE A 143 -4.61 -13.52 5.74
C PHE A 143 -5.16 -14.82 5.17
N THR A 144 -6.49 -14.95 5.10
CA THR A 144 -7.15 -16.13 4.52
C THR A 144 -6.80 -16.28 3.05
N LEU A 145 -6.81 -15.18 2.28
CA LEU A 145 -6.45 -15.17 0.87
C LEU A 145 -5.01 -15.69 0.67
N ILE A 146 -4.04 -15.17 1.41
CA ILE A 146 -2.65 -15.62 1.28
C ILE A 146 -2.44 -17.04 1.80
N ALA A 147 -3.11 -17.42 2.90
CA ALA A 147 -3.04 -18.79 3.43
C ALA A 147 -3.57 -19.81 2.41
N LEU A 148 -4.74 -19.54 1.81
CA LEU A 148 -5.32 -20.40 0.78
C LEU A 148 -4.41 -20.50 -0.45
N SER A 149 -3.83 -19.38 -0.91
CA SER A 149 -2.88 -19.38 -2.02
C SER A 149 -1.70 -20.33 -1.77
N ASN A 150 -1.12 -20.27 -0.57
CA ASN A 150 -0.03 -21.16 -0.17
C ASN A 150 -0.45 -22.63 -0.06
N VAL A 151 -1.65 -22.92 0.48
CA VAL A 151 -2.21 -24.28 0.57
C VAL A 151 -2.46 -24.88 -0.80
N PHE A 152 -2.98 -24.10 -1.76
CA PHE A 152 -3.18 -24.51 -3.14
C PHE A 152 -1.89 -24.57 -3.98
N GLY A 153 -0.72 -24.39 -3.34
CA GLY A 153 0.58 -24.54 -3.98
C GLY A 153 0.99 -23.36 -4.87
N CYS A 154 0.36 -22.19 -4.70
CA CYS A 154 0.79 -20.92 -5.27
C CYS A 154 1.60 -20.15 -4.22
N ARG A 155 2.92 -20.11 -4.39
CA ARG A 155 3.81 -19.43 -3.44
C ARG A 155 4.42 -18.19 -4.09
N LYS A 156 4.53 -17.12 -3.32
CA LYS A 156 5.22 -15.92 -3.77
C LYS A 156 6.73 -16.17 -3.70
N GLU A 157 7.43 -15.88 -4.78
CA GLU A 157 8.87 -16.04 -4.94
C GLU A 157 9.45 -14.76 -5.55
N PHE A 158 10.71 -14.46 -5.24
CA PHE A 158 11.41 -13.33 -5.85
C PHE A 158 12.41 -13.84 -6.89
N SER A 159 12.33 -13.32 -8.11
CA SER A 159 13.31 -13.65 -9.14
C SER A 159 14.52 -12.73 -9.06
N LYS A 160 15.63 -13.24 -8.54
CA LYS A 160 16.94 -12.55 -8.55
C LYS A 160 17.56 -12.38 -9.95
N GLU A 161 17.05 -13.14 -10.92
CA GLU A 161 17.50 -13.09 -12.31
C GLU A 161 16.82 -11.95 -13.03
N TYR A 162 15.51 -11.78 -12.83
CA TYR A 162 14.71 -10.79 -13.55
C TYR A 162 14.28 -9.59 -12.70
N PHE A 163 14.55 -9.59 -11.39
CA PHE A 163 14.24 -8.52 -10.43
C PHE A 163 12.74 -8.26 -10.21
N TYR A 164 11.91 -9.30 -10.08
CA TYR A 164 10.49 -9.10 -9.78
C TYR A 164 9.94 -10.20 -8.89
N PHE A 165 8.89 -9.87 -8.12
CA PHE A 165 8.10 -10.83 -7.37
C PHE A 165 7.08 -11.51 -8.27
N TRP A 166 6.91 -12.82 -8.10
CA TRP A 166 5.95 -13.60 -8.88
C TRP A 166 5.37 -14.75 -8.08
N TYR A 167 4.22 -15.26 -8.52
CA TYR A 167 3.60 -16.42 -7.91
C TYR A 167 3.98 -17.69 -8.67
N ASN A 168 4.72 -18.56 -8.01
CA ASN A 168 5.07 -19.88 -8.50
C ASN A 168 3.97 -20.89 -8.12
N CYS A 169 3.15 -21.26 -9.10
CA CYS A 169 2.02 -22.18 -8.93
C CYS A 169 2.32 -23.54 -9.58
N LYS A 170 3.12 -24.39 -8.93
CA LYS A 170 3.58 -25.69 -9.51
C LYS A 170 2.51 -26.78 -9.55
N VAL A 171 1.55 -26.77 -8.62
CA VAL A 171 0.52 -27.83 -8.46
C VAL A 171 -0.68 -27.62 -9.40
N SER A 172 -0.65 -26.58 -10.22
CA SER A 172 -1.77 -26.12 -11.07
C SER A 172 -2.15 -27.01 -12.26
N LYS A 173 -1.47 -28.15 -12.50
CA LYS A 173 -1.78 -29.02 -13.65
C LYS A 173 -2.83 -30.10 -13.37
N ALA A 174 -3.14 -30.43 -12.11
CA ALA A 174 -3.95 -31.60 -11.78
C ALA A 174 -5.36 -31.29 -11.19
N SER A 175 -5.62 -30.09 -10.69
CA SER A 175 -6.94 -29.71 -10.14
C SER A 175 -7.47 -28.44 -10.79
N ASN A 176 -8.69 -28.51 -11.33
CA ASN A 176 -9.40 -27.46 -12.05
C ASN A 176 -9.19 -26.04 -11.47
N PHE A 177 -8.61 -25.22 -12.33
CA PHE A 177 -8.04 -23.87 -12.23
C PHE A 177 -9.01 -22.75 -11.77
N GLN A 178 -9.70 -22.87 -10.64
CA GLN A 178 -10.63 -21.81 -10.19
C GLN A 178 -9.97 -20.72 -9.33
N TYR A 179 -8.95 -21.06 -8.53
CA TYR A 179 -8.38 -20.10 -7.56
C TYR A 179 -7.50 -19.02 -8.21
N LYS A 180 -6.67 -19.37 -9.20
CA LYS A 180 -5.87 -18.39 -9.95
C LYS A 180 -6.77 -17.42 -10.73
N GLN A 181 -7.84 -17.93 -11.33
CA GLN A 181 -8.84 -17.10 -12.00
C GLN A 181 -9.55 -16.17 -11.00
N PHE A 182 -9.90 -16.67 -9.81
CA PHE A 182 -10.44 -15.85 -8.73
C PHE A 182 -9.51 -14.68 -8.36
N LEU A 183 -8.21 -14.93 -8.13
CA LEU A 183 -7.25 -13.87 -7.78
C LEU A 183 -7.12 -12.81 -8.88
N TYR A 184 -7.09 -13.21 -10.15
CA TYR A 184 -7.10 -12.26 -11.26
C TYR A 184 -8.39 -11.44 -11.27
N THR A 185 -9.54 -12.09 -11.31
CA THR A 185 -10.84 -11.41 -11.32
C THR A 185 -10.97 -10.44 -10.15
N HIS A 186 -10.56 -10.86 -8.95
CA HIS A 186 -10.53 -10.02 -7.76
C HIS A 186 -9.68 -8.76 -7.95
N SER A 187 -8.48 -8.91 -8.51
CA SER A 187 -7.56 -7.78 -8.78
C SER A 187 -8.08 -6.80 -9.84
N TYR A 188 -8.93 -7.25 -10.77
CA TYR A 188 -9.55 -6.39 -11.80
C TYR A 188 -10.84 -5.72 -11.33
N VAL A 189 -11.67 -6.44 -10.59
CA VAL A 189 -13.02 -5.97 -10.22
C VAL A 189 -12.93 -4.86 -9.18
N ILE A 190 -12.03 -4.97 -8.20
CA ILE A 190 -11.92 -3.97 -7.12
C ILE A 190 -11.59 -2.56 -7.65
N PRO A 191 -10.57 -2.35 -8.51
CA PRO A 191 -10.25 -1.02 -9.02
C PRO A 191 -11.39 -0.45 -9.86
N CYS A 192 -12.08 -1.29 -10.63
CA CYS A 192 -13.27 -0.87 -11.38
C CYS A 192 -14.39 -0.39 -10.45
N ILE A 193 -14.66 -1.11 -9.35
CA ILE A 193 -15.63 -0.69 -8.34
C ILE A 193 -15.17 0.63 -7.69
N MET A 194 -13.89 0.77 -7.33
CA MET A 194 -13.36 2.00 -6.73
C MET A 194 -13.56 3.21 -7.65
N ILE A 195 -13.26 3.07 -8.94
CA ILE A 195 -13.47 4.12 -9.95
C ILE A 195 -14.95 4.48 -10.06
N ALA A 196 -15.84 3.49 -10.10
CA ALA A 196 -17.29 3.73 -10.16
C ALA A 196 -17.78 4.48 -8.90
N MET A 197 -17.29 4.12 -7.72
CA MET A 197 -17.63 4.78 -6.46
C MET A 197 -17.15 6.23 -6.44
N TYR A 198 -15.91 6.52 -6.84
CA TYR A 198 -15.41 7.90 -6.93
C TYR A 198 -16.15 8.73 -7.98
N THR A 199 -16.52 8.12 -9.11
CA THR A 199 -17.34 8.77 -10.14
C THR A 199 -18.70 9.16 -9.58
N ALA A 200 -19.35 8.28 -8.81
CA ALA A 200 -20.61 8.56 -8.15
C ALA A 200 -20.48 9.69 -7.10
N ILE A 201 -19.41 9.70 -6.30
CA ILE A 201 -19.12 10.81 -5.36
C ILE A 201 -18.99 12.13 -6.11
N TYR A 202 -18.21 12.15 -7.20
CA TYR A 202 -18.01 13.35 -8.02
C TYR A 202 -19.32 13.88 -8.61
N ILE A 203 -20.15 13.00 -9.17
CA ILE A 203 -21.47 13.35 -9.70
C ILE A 203 -22.35 13.95 -8.59
N ARG A 204 -22.38 13.33 -7.40
CA ARG A 204 -23.17 13.82 -6.26
C ARG A 204 -22.72 15.21 -5.80
N LEU A 205 -21.41 15.44 -5.70
CA LEU A 205 -20.84 16.74 -5.33
C LEU A 205 -21.19 17.83 -6.36
N LYS A 206 -21.19 17.49 -7.65
CA LYS A 206 -21.53 18.43 -8.74
C LYS A 206 -23.02 18.74 -8.82
N LEU A 207 -23.88 17.75 -8.56
CA LEU A 207 -25.34 17.91 -8.63
C LEU A 207 -25.96 18.54 -7.38
N SER A 208 -25.32 18.40 -6.21
CA SER A 208 -25.84 18.95 -4.95
C SER A 208 -24.87 19.90 -4.23
N PRO A 209 -24.38 20.97 -4.89
CA PRO A 209 -23.49 21.95 -4.25
C PRO A 209 -24.18 22.79 -3.17
N HIS A 210 -25.53 22.80 -3.14
CA HIS A 210 -26.33 23.54 -2.16
C HIS A 210 -27.01 22.65 -1.10
N GLY A 211 -27.12 21.34 -1.31
CA GLY A 211 -27.76 20.41 -0.35
C GLY A 211 -26.89 20.00 0.84
N LEU A 212 -25.60 20.35 0.81
CA LEU A 212 -24.65 20.16 1.93
C LEU A 212 -24.43 21.44 2.78
N LYS A 213 -25.09 22.57 2.47
CA LYS A 213 -25.00 23.82 3.26
C LYS A 213 -26.08 23.76 4.37
N VAL A 214 -25.83 24.09 5.63
CA VAL A 214 -25.52 25.46 6.10
C VAL A 214 -24.66 25.52 7.39
N ASN A 215 -24.41 24.43 8.13
CA ASN A 215 -23.76 24.55 9.45
C ASN A 215 -22.26 24.23 9.54
N ASP A 216 -21.60 23.74 8.48
CA ASP A 216 -20.20 23.28 8.63
C ASP A 216 -19.37 23.31 7.32
N GLU A 217 -19.25 24.48 6.70
CA GLU A 217 -18.46 24.66 5.47
C GLU A 217 -16.98 24.30 5.66
N THR A 218 -16.46 24.46 6.88
CA THR A 218 -15.11 24.05 7.31
C THR A 218 -14.93 22.54 7.29
N SER A 219 -15.86 21.79 7.90
CA SER A 219 -15.84 20.33 7.87
C SER A 219 -15.92 19.78 6.45
N LEU A 220 -16.75 20.36 5.59
CA LEU A 220 -16.83 19.93 4.19
C LEU A 220 -15.51 20.13 3.42
N LYS A 221 -14.82 21.25 3.64
CA LYS A 221 -13.50 21.50 3.02
C LYS A 221 -12.47 20.47 3.49
N GLU A 222 -12.52 20.05 4.75
CA GLU A 222 -11.66 18.99 5.26
C GLU A 222 -12.00 17.63 4.65
N GLU A 223 -13.28 17.29 4.53
CA GLU A 223 -13.72 16.04 3.90
C GLU A 223 -13.36 15.97 2.41
N ILE A 224 -13.42 17.09 1.68
CA ILE A 224 -12.93 17.17 0.30
C ILE A 224 -11.42 16.96 0.24
N LYS A 225 -10.64 17.52 1.17
CA LYS A 225 -9.19 17.26 1.23
C LYS A 225 -8.93 15.77 1.45
N TYR A 226 -9.63 15.12 2.37
CA TYR A 226 -9.50 13.67 2.55
C TYR A 226 -9.90 12.90 1.29
N LEU A 227 -10.98 13.29 0.63
CA LEU A 227 -11.40 12.67 -0.63
C LEU A 227 -10.28 12.74 -1.68
N VAL A 228 -9.69 13.92 -1.90
CA VAL A 228 -8.57 14.10 -2.84
C VAL A 228 -7.39 13.21 -2.47
N GLN A 229 -7.03 13.11 -1.18
CA GLN A 229 -5.96 12.21 -0.73
C GLN A 229 -6.27 10.75 -1.10
N THR A 230 -7.49 10.28 -0.87
CA THR A 230 -7.88 8.90 -1.19
C THR A 230 -7.92 8.62 -2.69
N VAL A 231 -8.37 9.59 -3.49
CA VAL A 231 -8.38 9.48 -4.97
C VAL A 231 -6.95 9.37 -5.48
N LEU A 232 -6.01 10.18 -4.97
CA LEU A 232 -4.60 10.09 -5.36
C LEU A 232 -4.01 8.71 -5.03
N ILE A 233 -4.27 8.17 -3.83
CA ILE A 233 -3.84 6.81 -3.46
C ILE A 233 -4.45 5.76 -4.41
N CYS A 234 -5.74 5.88 -4.73
CA CYS A 234 -6.41 4.96 -5.65
C CYS A 234 -5.85 5.01 -7.08
N VAL A 235 -5.56 6.20 -7.61
CA VAL A 235 -4.95 6.36 -8.94
C VAL A 235 -3.59 5.66 -8.99
N LEU A 236 -2.80 5.79 -7.93
CA LEU A 236 -1.48 5.19 -7.85
C LEU A 236 -1.54 3.66 -7.78
N ILE A 237 -2.48 3.11 -7.01
CA ILE A 237 -2.73 1.65 -7.00
C ILE A 237 -3.21 1.18 -8.37
N ALA A 238 -4.07 1.94 -9.05
CA ALA A 238 -4.52 1.59 -10.40
C ALA A 238 -3.36 1.60 -11.41
N VAL A 239 -2.44 2.57 -11.31
CA VAL A 239 -1.21 2.63 -12.12
C VAL A 239 -0.33 1.42 -11.86
N GLU A 240 -0.15 1.02 -10.60
CA GLU A 240 0.61 -0.17 -10.23
C GLU A 240 -0.01 -1.45 -10.79
N VAL A 241 -1.31 -1.67 -10.59
CA VAL A 241 -2.02 -2.83 -11.14
C VAL A 241 -1.90 -2.86 -12.66
N ALA A 242 -2.12 -1.72 -13.32
CA ALA A 242 -1.95 -1.60 -14.76
C ALA A 242 -0.51 -1.93 -15.19
N ALA A 243 0.51 -1.44 -14.48
CA ALA A 243 1.91 -1.75 -14.77
C ALA A 243 2.20 -3.25 -14.65
N PHE A 244 1.71 -3.93 -13.61
CA PHE A 244 1.85 -5.37 -13.44
C PHE A 244 1.19 -6.18 -14.56
N ILE A 245 0.11 -5.68 -15.14
CA ILE A 245 -0.60 -6.35 -16.23
C ILE A 245 0.11 -6.06 -17.55
N PHE A 246 0.28 -4.79 -17.91
CA PHE A 246 0.70 -4.39 -19.25
C PHE A 246 2.19 -4.58 -19.50
N LEU A 247 3.06 -4.34 -18.51
CA LEU A 247 4.51 -4.40 -18.73
C LEU A 247 5.00 -5.80 -19.16
N PRO A 248 4.52 -6.92 -18.58
CA PRO A 248 4.85 -8.25 -19.09
C PRO A 248 4.39 -8.51 -20.53
N PHE A 249 3.30 -7.87 -20.99
CA PHE A 249 2.80 -8.06 -22.37
C PHE A 249 3.61 -7.34 -23.44
N LEU A 250 4.49 -6.40 -23.07
CA LEU A 250 5.32 -5.69 -24.04
C LEU A 250 6.35 -6.60 -24.73
N GLY A 251 6.58 -7.82 -24.23
CA GLY A 251 7.45 -8.82 -24.88
C GLY A 251 8.90 -8.38 -25.01
N ILE A 252 9.33 -7.40 -24.21
CA ILE A 252 10.67 -6.81 -24.31
C ILE A 252 11.70 -7.82 -23.83
N ALA A 253 12.57 -8.25 -24.74
CA ALA A 253 13.61 -9.24 -24.49
C ALA A 253 15.00 -8.60 -24.26
N GLY A 254 15.95 -9.43 -23.85
CA GLY A 254 17.34 -9.01 -23.65
C GLY A 254 17.52 -8.14 -22.41
N TYR A 255 18.36 -7.11 -22.48
CA TYR A 255 18.61 -6.22 -21.34
C TYR A 255 17.40 -5.33 -20.98
N GLY A 256 16.48 -5.08 -21.91
CA GLY A 256 15.30 -4.24 -21.71
C GLY A 256 14.39 -4.73 -20.57
N GLN A 257 14.30 -6.05 -20.37
CA GLN A 257 13.50 -6.65 -19.30
C GLN A 257 13.94 -6.18 -17.90
N PHE A 258 15.24 -5.95 -17.69
CA PHE A 258 15.74 -5.50 -16.40
C PHE A 258 15.29 -4.08 -16.09
N TYR A 259 15.32 -3.19 -17.07
CA TYR A 259 14.89 -1.80 -16.91
C TYR A 259 13.38 -1.70 -16.65
N ILE A 260 12.59 -2.54 -17.31
CA ILE A 260 11.14 -2.62 -17.06
C ILE A 260 10.86 -3.11 -15.64
N ASN A 261 11.55 -4.15 -15.19
CA ASN A 261 11.34 -4.66 -13.83
C ASN A 261 11.87 -3.69 -12.76
N MET A 262 12.96 -2.95 -13.04
CA MET A 262 13.37 -1.83 -12.19
C MET A 262 12.28 -0.76 -12.10
N PHE A 263 11.70 -0.37 -13.24
CA PHE A 263 10.61 0.59 -13.28
C PHE A 263 9.37 0.12 -12.52
N LEU A 264 9.02 -1.17 -12.65
CA LEU A 264 7.92 -1.77 -11.90
C LEU A 264 8.17 -1.75 -10.38
N ASN A 265 9.38 -2.11 -9.93
CA ASN A 265 9.74 -2.00 -8.51
C ASN A 265 9.68 -0.55 -8.02
N LEU A 266 10.10 0.42 -8.85
CA LEU A 266 10.00 1.84 -8.50
C LEU A 266 8.55 2.30 -8.35
N ILE A 267 7.63 1.82 -9.20
CA ILE A 267 6.19 2.09 -9.05
C ILE A 267 5.68 1.54 -7.71
N LEU A 268 5.98 0.28 -7.42
CA LEU A 268 5.56 -0.38 -6.17
C LEU A 268 6.10 0.36 -4.93
N ILE A 269 7.39 0.67 -4.91
CA ILE A 269 7.99 1.42 -3.80
C ILE A 269 7.42 2.84 -3.72
N SER A 270 7.20 3.51 -4.85
CA SER A 270 6.58 4.85 -4.87
C SER A 270 5.19 4.83 -4.25
N ASN A 271 4.40 3.79 -4.49
CA ASN A 271 3.09 3.62 -3.87
C ASN A 271 3.19 3.50 -2.35
N ASN A 272 4.10 2.66 -1.86
CA ASN A 272 4.35 2.45 -0.43
C ASN A 272 4.90 3.72 0.29
N ILE A 273 5.45 4.68 -0.45
CA ILE A 273 5.96 5.96 0.08
C ILE A 273 4.88 7.06 -0.01
N MET A 274 3.89 6.92 -0.89
CA MET A 274 3.02 8.04 -1.21
C MET A 274 2.08 8.41 -0.06
N ALA A 275 1.59 7.44 0.71
CA ALA A 275 0.65 7.71 1.81
C ALA A 275 1.14 8.82 2.77
N PRO A 276 2.36 8.74 3.35
CA PRO A 276 2.87 9.83 4.20
C PRO A 276 3.11 11.13 3.43
N ILE A 277 3.56 11.09 2.17
CA ILE A 277 3.75 12.30 1.35
C ILE A 277 2.42 13.05 1.17
N ILE A 278 1.37 12.34 0.76
CA ILE A 278 0.03 12.89 0.58
C ILE A 278 -0.48 13.46 1.91
N ILE A 279 -0.40 12.67 2.99
CA ILE A 279 -0.92 13.11 4.29
C ILE A 279 -0.19 14.36 4.78
N PHE A 280 1.13 14.41 4.72
CA PHE A 280 1.87 15.60 5.13
C PHE A 280 1.60 16.80 4.23
N SER A 281 1.38 16.59 2.94
CA SER A 281 1.12 17.68 1.99
C SER A 281 -0.23 18.36 2.26
N PHE A 282 -1.27 17.55 2.50
CA PHE A 282 -2.65 18.04 2.59
C PHE A 282 -3.12 18.30 4.03
N ASN A 283 -2.47 17.73 5.05
CA ASN A 283 -2.92 17.80 6.43
C ASN A 283 -2.04 18.71 7.31
N TRP A 284 -2.57 19.87 7.67
CA TRP A 284 -1.85 20.82 8.52
C TRP A 284 -1.74 20.33 9.96
N ASP A 285 -2.76 19.69 10.50
CA ASP A 285 -2.77 19.24 11.89
C ASP A 285 -1.74 18.14 12.14
N ILE A 286 -1.60 17.19 11.22
CA ILE A 286 -0.56 16.17 11.29
C ILE A 286 0.84 16.80 11.26
N ARG A 287 1.08 17.78 10.37
CA ARG A 287 2.35 18.53 10.34
C ARG A 287 2.61 19.28 11.64
N LYS A 288 1.58 19.89 12.23
CA LYS A 288 1.66 20.57 13.53
C LYS A 288 2.03 19.58 14.64
N GLN A 289 1.39 18.41 14.69
CA GLN A 289 1.72 17.36 15.66
C GLN A 289 3.16 16.87 15.50
N LEU A 290 3.61 16.64 14.26
CA LEU A 290 5.00 16.28 13.99
C LEU A 290 5.98 17.34 14.46
N ARG A 291 5.74 18.62 14.13
CA ARG A 291 6.60 19.73 14.57
C ARG A 291 6.69 19.79 16.09
N MET A 292 5.56 19.67 16.78
CA MET A 292 5.54 19.62 18.24
C MET A 292 6.31 18.41 18.77
N ALA A 293 6.18 17.23 18.16
CA ALA A 293 6.91 16.03 18.57
C ALA A 293 8.44 16.20 18.46
N LEU A 294 8.90 16.79 17.36
CA LEU A 294 10.32 17.03 17.11
C LEU A 294 10.88 18.13 18.04
N CYS A 295 10.13 19.20 18.30
CA CYS A 295 10.55 20.28 19.19
C CYS A 295 10.62 19.84 20.68
N ASP A 296 9.66 19.06 21.17
CA ASP A 296 9.68 18.58 22.57
C ASP A 296 10.85 17.63 22.83
N ARG A 297 11.18 16.79 21.83
CA ARG A 297 12.33 15.88 21.89
C ARG A 297 13.65 16.65 21.94
N SER A 298 13.77 17.73 21.16
CA SER A 298 14.94 18.62 21.18
C SER A 298 15.15 19.25 22.57
N LYS A 299 14.08 19.72 23.23
CA LYS A 299 14.17 20.28 24.59
C LYS A 299 14.56 19.25 25.65
N SER A 300 14.09 18.00 25.51
CA SER A 300 14.43 16.91 26.43
C SER A 300 15.91 16.53 26.32
N VAL A 301 16.44 16.34 25.10
CA VAL A 301 17.86 16.00 24.87
C VAL A 301 18.81 17.08 25.42
N VAL A 302 18.46 18.37 25.26
CA VAL A 302 19.26 19.47 25.82
C VAL A 302 19.27 19.50 27.35
N LYS A 303 18.20 19.03 28.01
CA LYS A 303 18.17 18.92 29.48
C LYS A 303 18.97 17.75 30.02
N THR A 304 19.10 16.64 29.27
CA THR A 304 19.89 15.47 29.67
C THR A 304 21.40 15.66 29.46
N LEU A 305 21.79 16.61 28.60
CA LEU A 305 23.20 16.94 28.31
C LEU A 305 23.76 18.09 29.18
N LYS A 306 22.95 18.65 30.07
CA LYS A 306 23.37 19.62 31.10
C LYS A 306 23.42 18.94 32.45
#